data_AF-X1VLG2-F1
#
_entry.id   AF-X1VLG2-F1
#
_cell.length_a   1.000
_cell.length_b   1.000
_cell.length_c   1.000
_cell.angle_alpha   90.00
_cell.angle_beta   90.00
_cell.angle_gamma   90.00
#
_symmetry.space_group_name_H-M   'P 1'
#
loop_
_entity.id
_entity.type
_entity.pdbx_description
1 polymer ?
#
loop_
_entity_poly.entity_id
_entity_poly.type
_entity_poly.pdbx_seq_one_letter_code
_entity_poly.pdbx_strand_id
1 'polypeptide(L)'
;IIGDRGLSCYLDKDNYYVENTLICCLLKRDLKDKFKFNKEECELSKKYKLLFLLAILNSKLVTYYFKTKLGDKLQIYNRAVELLPIKSVNFADKKQKFLHNEISNMVDKWLKLNRQIQNIPENSDKWHKLKKEIGNLDNTIDVEV
;
A
#
# COMPACT_ATOMS: atom_id res chain seq x y z
N ILE A 1 10.29 -2.85 2.15
CA ILE A 1 11.71 -2.84 1.74
C ILE A 1 12.12 -1.39 1.53
N ILE A 2 13.32 -1.01 1.91
CA ILE A 2 13.87 0.32 1.67
C ILE A 2 15.01 0.15 0.69
N GLY A 3 15.03 1.00 -0.33
CA GLY A 3 16.15 1.07 -1.26
C GLY A 3 16.34 2.49 -1.77
N ASP A 4 17.19 2.66 -2.78
CA ASP A 4 17.51 3.97 -3.37
C ASP A 4 16.27 4.73 -3.88
N ARG A 5 15.20 3.99 -4.18
CA ARG A 5 13.93 4.56 -4.64
C ARG A 5 13.01 5.03 -3.51
N GLY A 6 13.32 4.73 -2.25
CA GLY A 6 12.52 5.05 -1.08
C GLY A 6 11.90 3.79 -0.44
N LEU A 7 10.68 3.93 0.07
CA LEU A 7 9.91 2.82 0.63
C LEU A 7 9.23 2.03 -0.50
N SER A 8 9.31 0.70 -0.43
CA SER A 8 8.55 -0.21 -1.28
C SER A 8 7.77 -1.17 -0.40
N CYS A 9 6.44 -1.13 -0.52
CA CYS A 9 5.52 -1.94 0.26
C CYS A 9 4.87 -3.00 -0.63
N TYR A 10 4.77 -4.21 -0.11
CA TYR A 10 4.28 -5.37 -0.85
C TYR A 10 3.10 -5.97 -0.11
N LEU A 11 2.15 -6.53 -0.88
CA LEU A 11 1.06 -7.30 -0.33
C LEU A 11 1.43 -8.78 -0.36
N ASP A 12 1.54 -9.36 0.82
CA ASP A 12 1.66 -10.80 0.97
C ASP A 12 0.26 -11.43 1.08
N LYS A 13 -0.06 -12.35 0.15
CA LYS A 13 -1.32 -13.12 0.19
C LYS A 13 -1.09 -14.57 0.61
N ASP A 14 0.15 -15.03 0.63
CA ASP A 14 0.50 -16.44 0.83
C ASP A 14 1.10 -16.67 2.23
N ASN A 15 1.23 -15.61 3.03
CA ASN A 15 1.74 -15.62 4.41
C ASN A 15 3.18 -16.14 4.48
N TYR A 16 4.04 -15.62 3.61
CA TYR A 16 5.47 -15.89 3.66
C TYR A 16 6.06 -15.39 4.99
N TYR A 17 7.10 -16.11 5.44
CA TYR A 17 7.86 -15.70 6.60
C TYR A 17 8.55 -14.35 6.34
N VAL A 18 8.48 -13.47 7.32
CA VAL A 18 9.04 -12.12 7.27
C VAL A 18 10.32 -12.09 8.10
N GLU A 19 11.46 -11.90 7.45
CA GLU A 19 12.74 -11.70 8.13
C GLU A 19 12.79 -10.30 8.80
N ASN A 20 13.71 -10.11 9.76
CA ASN A 20 13.88 -8.88 10.55
C ASN A 20 14.18 -7.61 9.73
N THR A 21 14.41 -7.73 8.42
CA THR A 21 14.67 -6.62 7.49
C THR A 21 13.39 -6.01 6.92
N LEU A 22 12.23 -6.60 7.21
CA LEU A 22 10.92 -6.18 6.73
C LEU A 22 10.03 -5.70 7.88
N ILE A 23 9.27 -4.64 7.62
CA ILE A 23 8.25 -4.15 8.55
C ILE A 23 6.91 -4.75 8.14
N CYS A 24 6.31 -5.55 9.03
CA CYS A 24 5.01 -6.18 8.80
C CYS A 24 3.88 -5.23 9.18
N CYS A 25 3.08 -4.81 8.20
CA CYS A 25 1.91 -3.98 8.42
C CYS A 25 0.64 -4.85 8.47
N LEU A 26 0.03 -4.95 9.66
CA LEU A 26 -1.19 -5.71 9.89
C LEU A 26 -2.30 -4.81 10.40
N LEU A 27 -3.55 -5.16 10.08
CA LEU A 27 -4.72 -4.46 10.61
C LEU A 27 -4.95 -4.94 12.05
N LYS A 28 -5.16 -3.99 12.98
CA LYS A 28 -5.43 -4.29 14.41
C LYS A 28 -6.53 -5.33 14.62
N ARG A 29 -7.57 -5.32 13.77
CA ARG A 29 -8.67 -6.29 13.83
C ARG A 29 -8.21 -7.75 13.67
N ASP A 30 -7.12 -7.98 12.95
CA ASP A 30 -6.55 -9.30 12.66
C ASP A 30 -5.60 -9.76 13.79
N LEU A 31 -5.27 -8.86 14.73
CA LEU A 31 -4.37 -9.10 15.85
C LEU A 31 -5.07 -9.12 17.21
N LYS A 32 -6.40 -8.92 17.25
CA LYS A 32 -7.21 -8.78 18.46
C LYS A 32 -7.10 -9.97 19.44
N ASP A 33 -6.81 -11.16 18.93
CA ASP A 33 -6.73 -12.39 19.76
C ASP A 33 -5.36 -12.52 20.44
N LYS A 34 -4.35 -11.79 19.94
CA LYS A 34 -2.97 -11.80 20.46
C LYS A 34 -2.64 -10.54 21.29
N PHE A 35 -3.33 -9.43 21.02
CA PHE A 35 -3.04 -8.14 21.63
C PHE A 35 -4.32 -7.43 22.07
N LYS A 36 -4.24 -6.69 23.18
CA LYS A 36 -5.33 -5.85 23.66
C LYS A 36 -5.30 -4.50 22.95
N PHE A 37 -6.26 -4.27 22.08
CA PHE A 37 -6.55 -2.96 21.49
C PHE A 37 -7.83 -2.38 22.07
N ASN A 38 -7.98 -1.07 22.04
CA ASN A 38 -9.24 -0.46 22.43
C ASN A 38 -10.33 -0.80 21.37
N LYS A 39 -11.60 -0.75 21.80
CA LYS A 39 -12.73 -1.13 20.95
C LYS A 39 -12.84 -0.25 19.70
N GLU A 40 -12.60 1.04 19.85
CA GLU A 40 -12.73 2.03 18.77
C GLU A 40 -11.71 1.81 17.64
N GLU A 41 -10.46 1.50 18.00
CA GLU A 41 -9.38 1.17 17.07
C GLU A 41 -9.68 -0.11 16.29
N CYS A 42 -10.23 -1.13 16.96
CA CYS A 42 -10.68 -2.35 16.31
C CYS A 42 -11.80 -2.07 15.31
N GLU A 43 -12.80 -1.26 15.69
CA GLU A 43 -13.90 -0.89 14.79
C GLU A 43 -13.44 -0.02 13.62
N LEU A 44 -12.50 0.90 13.85
CA LEU A 44 -11.90 1.70 12.79
C LEU A 44 -11.10 0.82 11.83
N SER A 45 -10.30 -0.10 12.36
CA SER A 45 -9.48 -1.03 11.58
C SER A 45 -10.33 -1.92 10.65
N LYS A 46 -11.56 -2.28 11.05
CA LYS A 46 -12.52 -3.02 10.19
C LYS A 46 -12.95 -2.24 8.94
N LYS A 47 -12.92 -0.91 8.96
CA LYS A 47 -13.35 -0.06 7.84
C LYS A 47 -12.27 0.11 6.77
N TYR A 48 -11.00 0.03 7.16
CA TYR A 48 -9.88 0.14 6.22
C TYR A 48 -9.69 -1.13 5.39
N LYS A 49 -9.37 -0.93 4.12
CA LYS A 49 -8.90 -1.99 3.21
C LYS A 49 -7.39 -1.96 3.13
N LEU A 50 -6.75 -3.13 3.22
CA LEU A 50 -5.29 -3.24 3.11
C LEU A 50 -4.78 -2.72 1.75
N LEU A 51 -5.56 -2.90 0.68
CA LEU A 51 -5.24 -2.39 -0.66
C LEU A 51 -5.19 -0.87 -0.73
N PHE A 52 -6.04 -0.17 0.04
CA PHE A 52 -5.97 1.29 0.15
C PHE A 52 -4.67 1.73 0.84
N LEU A 53 -4.30 1.06 1.95
CA LEU A 53 -3.05 1.34 2.63
C LEU A 53 -1.84 1.04 1.74
N LEU A 54 -1.90 -0.04 0.95
CA LEU A 54 -0.86 -0.37 -0.04
C LEU A 54 -0.68 0.75 -1.07
N ALA A 55 -1.79 1.37 -1.52
CA ALA A 55 -1.75 2.51 -2.44
C ALA A 55 -1.01 3.69 -1.81
N ILE A 56 -1.42 4.08 -0.60
CA ILE A 56 -0.84 5.22 0.12
C ILE A 56 0.66 5.00 0.35
N LEU A 57 1.03 3.84 0.87
CA LEU A 57 2.42 3.57 1.26
C LEU A 57 3.38 3.51 0.06
N ASN A 58 2.88 3.19 -1.13
CA ASN A 58 3.67 3.20 -2.37
C ASN A 58 3.53 4.49 -3.18
N SER A 59 2.81 5.50 -2.69
CA SER A 59 2.62 6.74 -3.44
C SER A 59 3.91 7.56 -3.53
N LYS A 60 3.97 8.44 -4.54
CA LYS A 60 5.05 9.41 -4.69
C LYS A 60 5.08 10.39 -3.53
N LEU A 61 3.93 10.70 -2.91
CA LEU A 61 3.84 11.55 -1.72
C LEU A 61 4.58 10.93 -0.53
N VAL A 62 4.28 9.67 -0.19
CA VAL A 62 4.97 8.98 0.92
C VAL A 62 6.45 8.81 0.59
N THR A 63 6.79 8.49 -0.65
CA THR A 63 8.18 8.41 -1.10
C THR A 63 8.92 9.73 -0.95
N TYR A 64 8.30 10.85 -1.32
CA TYR A 64 8.85 12.19 -1.17
C TYR A 64 9.05 12.55 0.30
N TYR A 65 8.03 12.34 1.14
CA TYR A 65 8.11 12.59 2.58
C TYR A 65 9.24 11.76 3.21
N PHE A 66 9.29 10.47 2.88
CA PHE A 66 10.34 9.58 3.35
C PHE A 66 11.74 10.10 3.02
N LYS A 67 11.99 10.43 1.74
CA LYS A 67 13.29 10.93 1.27
C LYS A 67 13.70 12.27 1.88
N THR A 68 12.73 13.14 2.20
CA THR A 68 13.01 14.50 2.68
C THR A 68 13.03 14.63 4.19
N LYS A 69 12.32 13.76 4.92
CA LYS A 69 12.11 13.89 6.38
C LYS A 69 12.64 12.73 7.20
N LEU A 70 12.78 11.54 6.62
CA LEU A 70 13.14 10.32 7.36
C LEU A 70 14.46 9.68 6.87
N GLY A 71 14.94 10.06 5.68
CA GLY A 71 15.99 9.34 4.96
C GLY A 71 17.41 9.69 5.39
N ASP A 72 17.93 8.95 6.36
CA ASP A 72 19.34 8.51 6.36
C ASP A 72 19.39 7.02 6.02
N LYS A 73 20.23 6.67 5.04
CA LYS A 73 20.08 5.59 4.05
C LYS A 73 20.09 4.13 4.54
N LEU A 74 20.08 3.83 5.84
CA LEU A 74 20.39 2.46 6.27
C LEU A 74 19.28 1.71 7.01
N GLN A 75 18.49 2.33 7.90
CA GLN A 75 17.52 1.56 8.71
C GLN A 75 16.31 2.42 9.12
N ILE A 76 15.11 2.05 8.66
CA ILE A 76 13.87 2.55 9.26
C ILE A 76 13.52 1.62 10.40
N TYR A 77 13.51 2.15 11.62
CA TYR A 77 12.88 1.49 12.76
C TYR A 77 11.36 1.67 12.67
N ASN A 78 10.57 0.74 13.22
CA ASN A 78 9.10 0.81 13.25
C ASN A 78 8.57 2.22 13.62
N ARG A 79 9.24 2.89 14.56
CA ARG A 79 8.91 4.24 15.02
C ARG A 79 8.94 5.31 13.92
N ALA A 80 9.79 5.18 12.90
CA ALA A 80 9.83 6.12 11.79
C ALA A 80 8.67 5.90 10.80
N VAL A 81 8.15 4.67 10.67
CA VAL A 81 6.92 4.40 9.90
C VAL A 81 5.69 4.98 10.59
N GLU A 82 5.67 4.98 11.93
CA GLU A 82 4.59 5.61 12.70
C GLU A 82 4.49 7.13 12.49
N LEU A 83 5.57 7.77 12.03
CA LEU A 83 5.61 9.21 11.72
C LEU A 83 5.11 9.54 10.31
N LEU A 84 4.77 8.53 9.48
CA LEU A 84 4.25 8.80 8.15
C LEU A 84 2.92 9.57 8.26
N PRO A 85 2.78 10.71 7.56
CA PRO A 85 1.57 11.53 7.62
C PRO A 85 0.46 10.89 6.77
N ILE A 86 -0.16 9.83 7.29
CA ILE A 86 -1.30 9.16 6.65
C ILE A 86 -2.57 9.83 7.13
N LYS A 87 -3.25 10.54 6.23
CA LYS A 87 -4.54 11.19 6.53
C LYS A 87 -5.60 10.14 6.87
N SER A 88 -6.33 10.37 7.96
CA SER A 88 -7.46 9.51 8.32
C SER A 88 -8.65 9.71 7.37
N VAL A 89 -9.31 8.61 7.01
CA VAL A 89 -10.52 8.60 6.18
C VAL A 89 -11.73 8.82 7.09
N ASN A 90 -12.50 9.87 6.82
CA ASN A 90 -13.81 10.03 7.44
C ASN A 90 -14.84 9.12 6.75
N PHE A 91 -15.10 7.94 7.32
CA PHE A 91 -16.06 7.00 6.75
C PHE A 91 -17.54 7.43 6.84
N ALA A 92 -17.85 8.51 7.56
CA ALA A 92 -19.18 9.13 7.51
C ALA A 92 -19.35 10.05 6.28
N ASP A 93 -18.24 10.55 5.72
CA ASP A 93 -18.24 11.30 4.47
C ASP A 93 -18.31 10.33 3.28
N LYS A 94 -19.42 10.40 2.53
CA LYS A 94 -19.67 9.55 1.36
C LYS A 94 -18.59 9.69 0.30
N LYS A 95 -18.03 10.89 0.10
CA LYS A 95 -17.00 11.14 -0.91
C LYS A 95 -15.69 10.45 -0.53
N GLN A 96 -15.26 10.60 0.72
CA GLN A 96 -14.03 9.96 1.21
C GLN A 96 -14.16 8.43 1.24
N LYS A 97 -15.32 7.91 1.68
CA LYS A 97 -15.59 6.48 1.64
C LYS A 97 -15.61 5.92 0.22
N PHE A 98 -16.18 6.65 -0.74
CA PHE A 98 -16.18 6.29 -2.15
C PHE A 98 -14.73 6.23 -2.68
N LEU A 99 -13.95 7.30 -2.47
CA LEU A 99 -12.55 7.37 -2.90
C LEU A 99 -11.71 6.23 -2.33
N HIS A 100 -11.84 5.94 -1.04
CA HIS A 100 -11.17 4.80 -0.40
C HIS A 100 -11.49 3.46 -1.10
N ASN A 101 -12.75 3.25 -1.48
CA ASN A 101 -13.17 2.04 -2.18
C ASN A 101 -12.65 1.99 -3.62
N GLU A 102 -12.72 3.10 -4.34
CA GLU A 102 -12.25 3.19 -5.72
C GLU A 102 -10.74 2.96 -5.82
N ILE A 103 -9.94 3.60 -4.96
CA ILE A 103 -8.50 3.34 -4.86
C ILE A 103 -8.23 1.86 -4.59
N SER A 104 -8.96 1.26 -3.65
CA SER A 104 -8.80 -0.18 -3.37
C SER A 104 -9.11 -1.05 -4.59
N ASN A 105 -10.15 -0.72 -5.36
CA ASN A 105 -10.53 -1.44 -6.56
C ASN A 105 -9.49 -1.28 -7.68
N MET A 106 -8.94 -0.07 -7.85
CA MET A 106 -7.85 0.21 -8.77
C MET A 106 -6.59 -0.59 -8.41
N VAL A 107 -6.21 -0.63 -7.13
CA VAL A 107 -5.07 -1.46 -6.68
C VAL A 107 -5.34 -2.95 -6.91
N ASP A 108 -6.54 -3.45 -6.66
CA ASP A 108 -6.86 -4.86 -6.95
C ASP A 108 -6.71 -5.17 -8.45
N LYS A 109 -7.20 -4.27 -9.33
CA LYS A 109 -7.01 -4.38 -10.77
C LYS A 109 -5.53 -4.34 -11.14
N TRP A 110 -4.77 -3.40 -10.58
CA TRP A 110 -3.33 -3.27 -10.80
C TRP A 110 -2.57 -4.53 -10.41
N LEU A 111 -2.90 -5.15 -9.27
CA LEU A 111 -2.31 -6.42 -8.84
C LEU A 111 -2.64 -7.57 -9.79
N LYS A 112 -3.88 -7.65 -10.28
CA LYS A 112 -4.30 -8.67 -11.26
C LYS A 112 -3.54 -8.52 -12.58
N LEU A 113 -3.41 -7.30 -13.10
CA LEU A 113 -2.64 -7.02 -14.32
C LEU A 113 -1.15 -7.37 -14.15
N ASN A 114 -0.55 -7.00 -13.02
CA ASN A 114 0.85 -7.34 -12.72
C ASN A 114 1.08 -8.85 -12.57
N ARG A 115 0.09 -9.62 -12.15
CA ARG A 115 0.18 -11.09 -12.17
C ARG A 115 0.04 -11.64 -13.59
N GLN A 116 -0.88 -11.09 -14.37
CA GLN A 116 -1.10 -11.53 -15.76
C GLN A 116 0.12 -11.29 -16.63
N ILE A 117 0.81 -10.14 -16.49
CA ILE A 117 1.97 -9.81 -17.33
C ILE A 117 3.14 -10.78 -17.13
N GLN A 118 3.28 -11.41 -15.95
CA GLN A 118 4.32 -12.40 -15.67
C GLN A 118 4.22 -13.66 -16.55
N ASN A 119 3.02 -13.97 -17.06
CA ASN A 119 2.79 -15.12 -17.93
C ASN A 119 2.79 -14.77 -19.42
N ILE A 120 3.13 -13.53 -19.78
CA ILE A 120 3.13 -13.05 -21.16
C ILE A 120 4.57 -12.89 -21.63
N PRO A 121 4.93 -13.40 -22.83
CA PRO A 121 6.25 -13.19 -23.39
C PRO A 121 6.62 -11.71 -23.44
N GLU A 122 7.80 -11.40 -22.89
CA GLU A 122 8.34 -10.05 -22.87
C GLU A 122 8.46 -9.49 -24.30
N ASN A 123 8.23 -8.18 -24.45
CA ASN A 123 8.24 -7.45 -25.74
C ASN A 123 7.20 -7.90 -26.78
N SER A 124 6.25 -8.77 -26.43
CA SER A 124 5.08 -8.98 -27.29
C SER A 124 4.17 -7.73 -27.29
N ASP A 125 3.37 -7.56 -28.35
CA ASP A 125 2.37 -6.48 -28.41
C ASP A 125 1.44 -6.49 -27.20
N LYS A 126 1.07 -7.69 -26.74
CA LYS A 126 0.22 -7.89 -25.56
C LYS A 126 0.94 -7.42 -24.29
N TRP A 127 2.24 -7.72 -24.16
CA TRP A 127 3.05 -7.25 -23.03
C TRP A 127 3.13 -5.72 -22.98
N HIS A 128 3.40 -5.06 -24.12
CA HIS A 128 3.45 -3.60 -24.18
C HIS A 128 2.10 -2.96 -23.83
N LYS A 129 0.99 -3.52 -24.33
CA LYS A 129 -0.37 -3.05 -24.00
C LYS A 129 -0.64 -3.16 -22.49
N LEU A 130 -0.36 -4.30 -21.87
CA LEU A 130 -0.56 -4.48 -20.43
C LEU A 130 0.35 -3.56 -19.61
N LYS A 131 1.63 -3.43 -19.99
CA LYS A 131 2.58 -2.55 -19.28
C LYS A 131 2.14 -1.09 -19.32
N LYS A 132 1.59 -0.64 -20.46
CA LYS A 132 1.00 0.69 -20.59
C LYS A 132 -0.23 0.85 -19.69
N GLU A 133 -1.13 -0.14 -19.66
CA GLU A 133 -2.31 -0.11 -18.79
C GLU A 133 -1.92 -0.06 -17.30
N ILE A 134 -0.95 -0.88 -16.89
CA ILE A 134 -0.40 -0.89 -15.53
C ILE A 134 0.15 0.49 -15.17
N GLY A 135 0.97 1.08 -16.06
CA GLY A 135 1.55 2.42 -15.83
C GLY A 135 0.50 3.54 -15.79
N ASN A 136 -0.55 3.46 -16.62
CA ASN A 136 -1.64 4.42 -16.56
C ASN A 136 -2.39 4.32 -15.23
N LEU A 137 -2.70 3.10 -14.79
CA LEU A 137 -3.42 2.85 -13.55
C LEU A 137 -2.60 3.27 -12.32
N ASP A 138 -1.29 3.02 -12.33
CA ASP A 138 -0.35 3.47 -11.29
C ASP A 138 -0.38 5.01 -11.15
N ASN A 139 -0.31 5.73 -12.28
CA ASN A 139 -0.40 7.19 -12.27
C ASN A 139 -1.77 7.70 -11.79
N THR A 140 -2.87 7.05 -12.17
CA THR A 140 -4.20 7.43 -11.68
C THR A 140 -4.32 7.22 -10.17
N ILE A 141 -3.84 6.10 -9.64
CA ILE A 141 -3.83 5.83 -8.20
C ILE A 141 -3.05 6.92 -7.46
N ASP A 142 -1.87 7.28 -7.96
CA ASP A 142 -1.00 8.28 -7.33
C ASP A 142 -1.59 9.71 -7.35
N VAL A 143 -2.43 10.05 -8.32
CA VAL A 143 -3.15 11.33 -8.36
C VAL A 143 -4.31 11.38 -7.35
N GLU A 144 -4.96 10.24 -7.12
CA GLU A 144 -6.12 10.14 -6.23
C GLU A 144 -5.75 9.98 -4.74
N VAL A 145 -4.49 9.62 -4.46
CA VAL A 145 -3.92 9.45 -3.12
C VAL A 145 -3.34 10.75 -2.57
#